data_AF-R7FTI5-F1
#
_entry.id   AF-R7FTI5-F1
#
_cell.length_a   1.000
_cell.length_b   1.000
_cell.length_c   1.000
_cell.angle_alpha   90.00
_cell.angle_beta   90.00
_cell.angle_gamma   90.00
#
_symmetry.space_group_name_H-M   'P 1'
#
loop_
_entity.id
_entity.type
_entity.pdbx_description
1 polymer ?
#
loop_
_entity_poly.entity_id
_entity_poly.type
_entity_poly.pdbx_seq_one_letter_code
_entity_poly.pdbx_strand_id
1 'polypeptide(L)'
;MTMGQRIQQIRLELGLSQEEFGEKLGTTRQTVSRWELDQSYPELTKIVLISKLFSVTTDSILKDGISTFDTETEVFACGVYRSSNAEIVETEKYSLKYYCSPDKSILGTKLYTGYENKKRLVAICERNQTKNVTEYAYYLKNSDTVISNCDRLSTTLGEAYNVSEARAMRRLEKFYVDHSGKPLPKVKEAGIPKCLMLWRMADSYRAAADWLNFYLCTGKTEYIFSVRPQDTNIYCGASYNIVFDIGLFSGGQYFRIRNYKDNREKYCRFSCDFSYEAKNVEIPTEQCELGKCTLTDKGLAWTIKRYTDDEIVLQGCGNDEYKYRRLDRRDEQFMLCDKLQNTFEETKNKG
;
A
#
# COMPACT_ATOMS: atom_id res chain seq x y z
N MET A 1 -21.78 -23.17 -20.77
CA MET A 1 -20.54 -22.41 -21.03
C MET A 1 -19.40 -23.30 -20.62
N THR A 2 -18.47 -23.63 -21.51
CA THR A 2 -17.30 -24.47 -21.22
C THR A 2 -16.25 -23.70 -20.42
N MET A 3 -15.25 -24.39 -19.87
CA MET A 3 -14.16 -23.72 -19.16
C MET A 3 -13.37 -22.77 -20.06
N GLY A 4 -13.11 -23.15 -21.32
CA GLY A 4 -12.49 -22.27 -22.30
C GLY A 4 -13.29 -20.99 -22.54
N GLN A 5 -14.61 -21.11 -22.67
CA GLN A 5 -15.51 -19.96 -22.81
C GLN A 5 -15.49 -19.05 -21.58
N ARG A 6 -15.38 -19.60 -20.36
CA ARG A 6 -15.25 -18.78 -19.15
C ARG A 6 -13.92 -18.04 -19.07
N ILE A 7 -12.83 -18.71 -19.43
CA ILE A 7 -11.50 -18.06 -19.50
C ILE A 7 -11.53 -16.92 -20.53
N GLN A 8 -12.16 -17.15 -21.68
CA GLN A 8 -12.36 -16.12 -22.69
C GLN A 8 -13.19 -14.95 -22.14
N GLN A 9 -14.28 -15.24 -21.44
CA GLN A 9 -15.13 -14.22 -20.81
C GLN A 9 -14.34 -13.37 -19.81
N ILE A 10 -13.58 -14.00 -18.90
CA ILE A 10 -12.70 -13.31 -17.94
C ILE A 10 -11.75 -12.38 -18.66
N ARG A 11 -11.09 -12.85 -19.71
CA ARG A 11 -10.15 -12.03 -20.49
C ARG A 11 -10.84 -10.83 -21.14
N LEU A 12 -12.02 -11.03 -21.73
CA LEU A 12 -12.76 -9.98 -22.44
C LEU A 12 -13.30 -8.90 -21.49
N GLU A 13 -13.78 -9.28 -20.31
CA GLU A 13 -14.24 -8.33 -19.27
C GLU A 13 -13.11 -7.40 -18.77
N LEU A 14 -11.86 -7.84 -18.90
CA LEU A 14 -10.67 -7.03 -18.59
C LEU A 14 -10.20 -6.18 -19.77
N GLY A 15 -10.81 -6.33 -20.95
CA GLY A 15 -10.38 -5.66 -22.18
C GLY A 15 -9.00 -6.10 -22.69
N LEU A 16 -8.56 -7.32 -22.35
CA LEU A 16 -7.22 -7.83 -22.69
C LEU A 16 -7.22 -8.65 -23.99
N SER A 17 -6.14 -8.52 -24.77
CA SER A 17 -5.82 -9.48 -25.83
C SER A 17 -5.34 -10.82 -25.25
N GLN A 18 -5.40 -11.89 -26.05
CA GLN A 18 -4.87 -13.21 -25.65
C GLN A 18 -3.38 -13.16 -25.32
N GLU A 19 -2.64 -12.24 -25.94
CA GLU A 19 -1.21 -12.03 -25.71
C GLU A 19 -0.97 -11.41 -24.33
N GLU A 20 -1.60 -10.28 -24.02
CA GLU A 20 -1.48 -9.61 -22.71
C GLU A 20 -1.97 -10.50 -21.56
N PHE A 21 -3.03 -11.28 -21.78
CA PHE A 21 -3.52 -12.24 -20.81
C PHE A 21 -2.50 -13.37 -20.57
N GLY A 22 -1.86 -13.85 -21.64
CA GLY A 22 -0.78 -14.83 -21.56
C GLY A 22 0.42 -14.30 -20.77
N GLU A 23 0.86 -13.08 -21.05
CA GLU A 23 1.97 -12.44 -20.36
C GLU A 23 1.72 -12.30 -18.85
N LYS A 24 0.53 -11.82 -18.46
CA LYS A 24 0.12 -11.71 -17.05
C LYS A 24 0.13 -13.05 -16.33
N LEU A 25 -0.19 -14.12 -17.04
CA LEU A 25 -0.20 -15.48 -16.50
C LEU A 25 1.15 -16.18 -16.65
N GLY A 26 2.17 -15.59 -17.28
CA GLY A 26 3.43 -16.27 -17.60
C GLY A 26 3.23 -17.47 -18.53
N THR A 27 2.49 -17.27 -19.62
CA THR A 27 2.25 -18.25 -20.68
C THR A 27 2.19 -17.56 -22.05
N THR A 28 1.99 -18.32 -23.13
CA THR A 28 1.96 -17.77 -24.50
C THR A 28 0.53 -17.51 -24.99
N ARG A 29 0.37 -16.58 -25.94
CA ARG A 29 -0.88 -16.34 -26.66
C ARG A 29 -1.49 -17.63 -27.22
N GLN A 30 -0.67 -18.50 -27.83
CA GLN A 30 -1.12 -19.77 -28.40
C GLN A 30 -1.70 -20.69 -27.32
N THR A 31 -1.09 -20.72 -26.13
CA THR A 31 -1.58 -21.51 -25.00
C THR A 31 -2.94 -21.01 -24.52
N VAL A 32 -3.10 -19.69 -24.38
CA VAL A 32 -4.40 -19.06 -24.03
C VAL A 32 -5.45 -19.39 -25.08
N SER A 33 -5.13 -19.27 -26.38
CA SER A 33 -6.06 -19.64 -27.45
C SER A 33 -6.49 -21.10 -27.40
N ARG A 34 -5.59 -22.03 -27.04
CA ARG A 34 -5.96 -23.45 -26.88
C ARG A 34 -6.87 -23.68 -25.69
N TRP A 35 -6.68 -22.95 -24.60
CA TRP A 35 -7.62 -22.97 -23.47
C TRP A 35 -9.00 -22.47 -23.88
N GLU A 36 -9.07 -21.31 -24.54
CA GLU A 36 -10.35 -20.69 -24.95
C GLU A 36 -11.14 -21.51 -25.97
N LEU A 37 -10.44 -22.33 -26.77
CA LEU A 37 -11.02 -23.25 -27.75
C LEU A 37 -11.28 -24.66 -27.19
N ASP A 38 -11.13 -24.87 -25.88
CA ASP A 38 -11.24 -26.17 -25.21
C ASP A 38 -10.31 -27.27 -25.80
N GLN A 39 -9.20 -26.88 -26.42
CA GLN A 39 -8.19 -27.77 -27.00
C GLN A 39 -7.13 -28.23 -25.98
N SER A 40 -7.04 -27.53 -24.85
CA SER A 40 -6.26 -27.92 -23.68
C SER A 40 -6.81 -27.21 -22.44
N TYR A 41 -6.37 -27.62 -21.26
CA TYR A 41 -6.74 -26.99 -19.99
C TYR A 41 -5.54 -26.26 -19.37
N PRO A 42 -5.73 -25.15 -18.64
CA PRO A 42 -4.69 -24.55 -17.81
C PRO A 42 -4.35 -25.47 -16.65
N GLU A 43 -3.10 -25.41 -16.23
CA GLU A 43 -2.63 -26.08 -15.01
C GLU A 43 -3.31 -25.49 -13.77
N LEU A 44 -3.36 -26.26 -12.67
CA LEU A 44 -3.96 -25.81 -11.40
C LEU A 44 -3.37 -24.48 -10.92
N THR A 45 -2.06 -24.31 -11.05
CA THR A 45 -1.35 -23.07 -10.73
C THR A 45 -1.87 -21.88 -11.55
N LYS A 46 -2.20 -22.08 -12.83
CA LYS A 46 -2.79 -21.06 -13.70
C LYS A 46 -4.23 -20.75 -13.32
N ILE A 47 -5.03 -21.76 -12.95
CA ILE A 47 -6.41 -21.56 -12.47
C ILE A 47 -6.41 -20.72 -11.19
N VAL A 48 -5.54 -21.02 -10.23
CA VAL A 48 -5.38 -20.21 -9.00
C VAL A 48 -4.90 -18.80 -9.33
N LEU A 49 -3.99 -18.65 -10.30
CA LEU A 49 -3.51 -17.34 -10.71
C LEU A 49 -4.59 -16.50 -11.42
N ILE A 50 -5.41 -17.11 -12.29
CA ILE A 50 -6.58 -16.48 -12.91
C ILE A 50 -7.56 -16.04 -11.81
N SER A 51 -7.86 -16.93 -10.86
CA SER A 51 -8.74 -16.63 -9.73
C SER A 51 -8.26 -15.40 -8.95
N LYS A 52 -6.96 -15.32 -8.64
CA LYS A 52 -6.37 -14.20 -7.90
C LYS A 52 -6.32 -12.91 -8.70
N LEU A 53 -5.74 -12.95 -9.90
CA LEU A 53 -5.56 -11.75 -10.73
C LEU A 53 -6.89 -11.13 -11.15
N PHE A 54 -7.94 -11.94 -11.28
CA PHE A 54 -9.20 -11.49 -11.84
C PHE A 54 -10.35 -11.54 -10.84
N SER A 55 -10.05 -11.81 -9.56
CA SER A 55 -11.02 -11.82 -8.46
C SER A 55 -12.24 -12.72 -8.70
N VAL A 56 -12.05 -13.82 -9.42
CA VAL A 56 -13.07 -14.86 -9.66
C VAL A 56 -12.77 -16.09 -8.81
N THR A 57 -13.77 -16.91 -8.49
CA THR A 57 -13.51 -18.15 -7.76
C THR A 57 -12.91 -19.21 -8.69
N THR A 58 -12.10 -20.12 -8.15
CA THR A 58 -11.70 -21.32 -8.92
C THR A 58 -12.92 -22.15 -9.31
N ASP A 59 -13.95 -22.16 -8.46
CA ASP A 59 -15.22 -22.83 -8.72
C ASP A 59 -15.94 -22.24 -9.92
N SER A 60 -15.94 -20.92 -10.09
CA SER A 60 -16.55 -20.27 -11.25
C SER A 60 -15.79 -20.54 -12.54
N ILE A 61 -14.47 -20.79 -12.48
CA ILE A 61 -13.71 -21.27 -13.63
C ILE A 61 -14.06 -22.74 -13.93
N LEU A 62 -14.07 -23.59 -12.90
CA LEU A 62 -14.08 -25.05 -13.03
C LEU A 62 -15.47 -25.68 -13.21
N LYS A 63 -16.54 -25.12 -12.62
CA LYS A 63 -17.86 -25.77 -12.53
C LYS A 63 -18.89 -25.09 -13.42
N ASP A 64 -19.70 -25.92 -14.08
CA ASP A 64 -20.88 -25.50 -14.82
C ASP A 64 -21.98 -24.98 -13.89
N GLY A 65 -22.70 -23.95 -14.34
CA GLY A 65 -23.81 -23.34 -13.59
C GLY A 65 -23.38 -22.32 -12.52
N ILE A 66 -22.08 -22.12 -12.31
CA ILE A 66 -21.57 -21.03 -11.47
C ILE A 66 -21.25 -19.84 -12.38
N SER A 67 -21.87 -18.70 -12.10
CA SER A 67 -21.55 -17.47 -12.82
C SER A 67 -20.13 -17.03 -12.46
N THR A 68 -19.34 -16.79 -13.51
CA THR A 68 -17.93 -16.39 -13.44
C THR A 68 -17.72 -15.17 -12.52
N PHE A 69 -18.73 -14.28 -12.47
CA PHE A 69 -18.71 -13.02 -11.73
C PHE A 69 -19.78 -12.92 -10.61
N ASP A 70 -20.73 -13.86 -10.49
CA ASP A 70 -21.70 -13.86 -9.36
C ASP A 70 -21.29 -14.78 -8.20
N THR A 71 -20.05 -15.26 -8.17
CA THR A 71 -19.52 -15.87 -6.95
C THR A 71 -18.80 -14.81 -6.14
N GLU A 72 -19.29 -14.58 -4.92
CA GLU A 72 -18.57 -13.84 -3.88
C GLU A 72 -17.25 -14.57 -3.59
N THR A 73 -16.22 -14.35 -4.41
CA THR A 73 -14.85 -14.73 -4.07
C THR A 73 -14.50 -13.95 -2.80
N GLU A 74 -14.02 -14.62 -1.76
CA GLU A 74 -13.38 -13.93 -0.63
C GLU A 74 -12.09 -13.28 -1.16
N VAL A 75 -12.21 -12.07 -1.73
CA VAL A 75 -11.07 -11.24 -2.06
C VAL A 75 -10.33 -10.95 -0.76
N PHE A 76 -9.02 -11.16 -0.74
CA PHE A 76 -8.20 -10.83 0.42
C PHE A 76 -8.46 -9.38 0.83
N ALA A 77 -9.08 -9.20 1.99
CA ALA A 77 -9.39 -7.88 2.50
C ALA A 77 -8.13 -7.29 3.12
N CYS A 78 -7.53 -6.32 2.43
CA CYS A 78 -6.50 -5.47 3.02
C CYS A 78 -7.11 -4.67 4.17
N GLY A 79 -6.30 -4.29 5.14
CA GLY A 79 -6.81 -3.57 6.29
C GLY A 79 -5.76 -2.90 7.14
N VAL A 80 -6.25 -1.95 7.92
CA VAL A 80 -5.51 -1.32 9.01
C VAL A 80 -6.08 -1.85 10.31
N TYR A 81 -5.22 -2.33 11.19
CA TYR A 81 -5.57 -2.99 12.44
C TYR A 81 -4.81 -2.37 13.59
N ARG A 82 -5.49 -2.06 14.69
CA ARG A 82 -4.87 -1.37 15.81
C ARG A 82 -5.23 -1.98 17.16
N SER A 83 -4.22 -2.04 18.03
CA SER A 83 -4.31 -2.36 19.45
C SER A 83 -3.76 -1.19 20.29
N SER A 84 -3.67 -1.34 21.61
CA SER A 84 -3.10 -0.30 22.49
C SER A 84 -1.63 0.00 22.20
N ASN A 85 -0.88 -0.99 21.69
CA ASN A 85 0.58 -0.93 21.59
C ASN A 85 1.09 -1.20 20.17
N ALA A 86 0.22 -1.37 19.18
CA ALA A 86 0.63 -1.61 17.81
C ALA A 86 -0.43 -1.20 16.79
N GLU A 87 0.04 -0.86 15.60
CA GLU A 87 -0.76 -0.82 14.38
C GLU A 87 -0.12 -1.68 13.30
N ILE A 88 -0.95 -2.42 12.58
CA ILE A 88 -0.58 -3.22 11.43
C ILE A 88 -1.39 -2.72 10.23
N VAL A 89 -0.71 -2.30 9.17
CA VAL A 89 -1.33 -2.18 7.84
C VAL A 89 -0.93 -3.39 7.01
N GLU A 90 -1.93 -4.09 6.49
CA GLU A 90 -1.75 -5.34 5.77
C GLU A 90 -2.41 -5.28 4.39
N THR A 91 -1.65 -5.70 3.38
CA THR A 91 -2.06 -5.86 1.98
C THR A 91 -1.85 -7.32 1.54
N GLU A 92 -2.09 -7.63 0.26
CA GLU A 92 -1.79 -8.97 -0.24
C GLU A 92 -0.30 -9.29 -0.18
N LYS A 93 0.59 -8.33 -0.50
CA LYS A 93 2.05 -8.57 -0.54
C LYS A 93 2.82 -8.10 0.69
N TYR A 94 2.25 -7.19 1.48
CA TYR A 94 2.97 -6.50 2.54
C TYR A 94 2.23 -6.51 3.87
N SER A 95 2.99 -6.52 4.95
CA SER A 95 2.49 -6.15 6.27
C SER A 95 3.51 -5.25 6.93
N LEU A 96 3.10 -4.04 7.29
CA LEU A 96 3.92 -3.08 8.01
C LEU A 96 3.34 -2.90 9.41
N LYS A 97 4.13 -3.22 10.42
CA LYS A 97 3.77 -3.13 11.81
C LYS A 97 4.56 -2.03 12.49
N TYR A 98 3.87 -1.08 13.09
CA TYR A 98 4.43 -0.19 14.11
C TYR A 98 4.03 -0.69 15.48
N TYR A 99 4.93 -0.64 16.45
CA TYR A 99 4.66 -1.09 17.81
C TYR A 99 5.48 -0.34 18.84
N CYS A 100 5.04 -0.43 20.10
CA CYS A 100 5.81 0.00 21.24
C CYS A 100 5.73 -1.04 22.37
N SER A 101 6.74 -1.06 23.23
CA SER A 101 6.64 -1.79 24.50
C SER A 101 5.56 -1.16 25.39
N PRO A 102 4.98 -1.90 26.36
CA PRO A 102 3.92 -1.37 27.24
C PRO A 102 4.34 -0.10 28.01
N ASP A 103 5.59 0.00 28.42
CA ASP A 103 6.20 1.16 29.07
C ASP A 103 6.67 2.24 28.08
N LYS A 104 6.46 2.02 26.78
CA LYS A 104 6.91 2.82 25.64
C LYS A 104 8.43 3.02 25.57
N SER A 105 9.25 2.26 26.30
CA SER A 105 10.72 2.38 26.25
C SER A 105 11.31 1.93 24.92
N ILE A 106 10.64 1.02 24.20
CA ILE A 106 10.98 0.58 22.84
C ILE A 106 9.89 1.05 21.89
N LEU A 107 10.29 1.69 20.79
CA LEU A 107 9.45 1.90 19.61
C LEU A 107 10.00 1.04 18.49
N GLY A 108 9.16 0.42 17.66
CA GLY A 108 9.67 -0.40 16.57
C GLY A 108 8.77 -0.45 15.35
N THR A 109 9.40 -0.83 14.24
CA THR A 109 8.78 -1.04 12.94
C THR A 109 9.24 -2.38 12.39
N LYS A 110 8.33 -3.21 11.88
CA LYS A 110 8.62 -4.45 11.16
C LYS A 110 7.93 -4.42 9.79
N LEU A 111 8.66 -4.76 8.73
CA LEU A 111 8.11 -4.94 7.38
C LEU A 111 8.22 -6.41 6.98
N TYR A 112 7.09 -6.99 6.63
CA TYR A 112 6.99 -8.33 6.08
C TYR A 112 6.60 -8.27 4.61
N THR A 113 7.18 -9.15 3.80
CA THR A 113 6.87 -9.28 2.37
C THR A 113 6.57 -10.73 2.02
N GLY A 114 5.76 -10.94 1.00
CA GLY A 114 5.32 -12.26 0.54
C GLY A 114 3.82 -12.26 0.33
N TYR A 115 3.27 -13.33 -0.23
CA TYR A 115 1.85 -13.35 -0.58
C TYR A 115 0.97 -13.84 0.59
N GLU A 116 -0.04 -13.05 0.97
CA GLU A 116 -1.04 -13.33 2.00
C GLU A 116 -0.41 -13.80 3.31
N ASN A 117 -0.66 -15.06 3.71
CA ASN A 117 -0.22 -15.65 4.97
C ASN A 117 1.22 -16.19 4.90
N LYS A 118 1.89 -16.10 3.75
CA LYS A 118 3.27 -16.57 3.53
C LYS A 118 4.31 -15.45 3.65
N LYS A 119 3.93 -14.31 4.21
CA LYS A 119 4.82 -13.17 4.42
C LYS A 119 5.96 -13.50 5.40
N ARG A 120 7.15 -12.95 5.16
CA ARG A 120 8.36 -13.11 5.98
C ARG A 120 8.96 -11.75 6.34
N LEU A 121 9.54 -11.63 7.52
CA LEU A 121 10.18 -10.40 7.98
C LEU A 121 11.39 -10.07 7.11
N VAL A 122 11.39 -8.90 6.46
CA VAL A 122 12.51 -8.47 5.60
C VAL A 122 13.23 -7.23 6.10
N ALA A 123 12.59 -6.45 6.98
CA ALA A 123 13.19 -5.29 7.58
C ALA A 123 12.61 -5.02 8.97
N ILE A 124 13.46 -4.53 9.86
CA ILE A 124 13.12 -4.19 11.23
C ILE A 124 13.93 -2.97 11.67
N CYS A 125 13.30 -2.08 12.43
CA CYS A 125 13.94 -0.96 13.10
C CYS A 125 13.39 -0.83 14.51
N GLU A 126 14.24 -0.68 15.51
CA GLU A 126 13.87 -0.46 16.90
C GLU A 126 14.61 0.77 17.46
N ARG A 127 13.90 1.58 18.22
CA ARG A 127 14.45 2.69 19.01
C ARG A 127 14.30 2.36 20.48
N ASN A 128 15.44 2.24 21.17
CA ASN A 128 15.47 2.25 22.62
C ASN A 128 15.53 3.69 23.11
N GLN A 129 14.43 4.17 23.69
CA GLN A 129 14.30 5.56 24.15
C GLN A 129 15.18 5.84 25.38
N THR A 130 15.35 4.87 26.27
CA THR A 130 16.16 5.02 27.49
C THR A 130 17.66 5.09 27.17
N LYS A 131 18.13 4.22 26.27
CA LYS A 131 19.55 4.14 25.86
C LYS A 131 19.92 5.13 24.75
N ASN A 132 18.91 5.75 24.14
CA ASN A 132 19.07 6.58 22.96
C ASN A 132 19.77 5.87 21.77
N VAL A 133 19.50 4.58 21.57
CA VAL A 133 20.05 3.78 20.46
C VAL A 133 18.95 3.43 19.48
N THR A 134 19.23 3.56 18.18
CA THR A 134 18.38 3.09 17.09
C THR A 134 19.09 1.95 16.37
N GLU A 135 18.44 0.82 16.26
CA GLU A 135 18.97 -0.39 15.64
C GLU A 135 18.10 -0.75 14.45
N TYR A 136 18.70 -1.27 13.39
CA TYR A 136 17.99 -1.74 12.21
C TYR A 136 18.65 -2.98 11.59
N ALA A 137 17.86 -3.76 10.88
CA ALA A 137 18.34 -4.82 10.00
C ALA A 137 17.38 -4.96 8.82
N TYR A 138 17.90 -5.19 7.61
CA TYR A 138 17.08 -5.47 6.44
C TYR A 138 17.81 -6.29 5.37
N TYR A 139 17.05 -7.02 4.55
CA TYR A 139 17.58 -7.69 3.36
C TYR A 139 17.72 -6.73 2.18
N LEU A 140 18.79 -6.89 1.40
CA LEU A 140 18.81 -6.37 0.03
C LEU A 140 17.65 -6.98 -0.77
N LYS A 141 17.02 -6.18 -1.64
CA LYS A 141 15.86 -6.68 -2.40
C LYS A 141 16.28 -7.85 -3.28
N ASN A 142 15.54 -8.97 -3.16
CA ASN A 142 15.78 -10.22 -3.88
C ASN A 142 17.15 -10.87 -3.61
N SER A 143 17.68 -10.70 -2.38
CA SER A 143 18.95 -11.29 -1.96
C SER A 143 18.90 -11.64 -0.47
N ASP A 144 19.70 -12.62 -0.06
CA ASP A 144 19.91 -12.98 1.34
C ASP A 144 20.96 -12.10 2.04
N THR A 145 21.52 -11.11 1.34
CA THR A 145 22.47 -10.15 1.92
C THR A 145 21.77 -9.26 2.94
N VAL A 146 22.28 -9.21 4.16
CA VAL A 146 21.74 -8.39 5.26
C VAL A 146 22.55 -7.09 5.41
N ILE A 147 21.84 -5.98 5.56
CA ILE A 147 22.38 -4.70 6.00
C ILE A 147 21.86 -4.41 7.41
N SER A 148 22.76 -4.21 8.37
CA SER A 148 22.37 -4.02 9.77
C SER A 148 23.44 -3.28 10.57
N ASN A 149 23.03 -2.64 11.66
CA ASN A 149 23.91 -2.17 12.75
C ASN A 149 23.72 -2.97 14.06
N CYS A 150 22.98 -4.09 14.02
CA CYS A 150 22.64 -4.90 15.19
C CYS A 150 22.42 -6.39 14.84
N ASP A 151 23.32 -7.25 15.32
CA ASP A 151 23.26 -8.70 15.08
C ASP A 151 21.97 -9.35 15.61
N ARG A 152 21.51 -8.91 16.78
CA ARG A 152 20.24 -9.39 17.38
C ARG A 152 19.08 -9.21 16.40
N LEU A 153 18.93 -8.04 15.81
CA LEU A 153 17.86 -7.78 14.85
C LEU A 153 18.05 -8.59 13.56
N SER A 154 19.29 -8.74 13.10
CA SER A 154 19.61 -9.55 11.92
C SER A 154 19.12 -10.99 12.06
N THR A 155 19.26 -11.61 13.24
CA THR A 155 18.79 -12.98 13.49
C THR A 155 17.28 -13.17 13.41
N THR A 156 16.49 -12.09 13.51
CA THR A 156 15.02 -12.15 13.41
C THR A 156 14.51 -12.11 11.98
N LEU A 157 15.34 -11.69 11.02
CA LEU A 157 14.93 -11.63 9.62
C LEU A 157 14.55 -13.03 9.10
N GLY A 158 13.49 -13.10 8.30
CA GLY A 158 12.91 -14.37 7.83
C GLY A 158 11.85 -14.99 8.77
N GLU A 159 11.61 -14.41 9.94
CA GLU A 159 10.47 -14.76 10.81
C GLU A 159 9.15 -14.78 10.01
N ALA A 160 8.31 -15.80 10.25
CA ALA A 160 7.00 -15.90 9.61
C ALA A 160 6.05 -14.82 10.15
N TYR A 161 5.27 -14.21 9.27
CA TYR A 161 4.22 -13.28 9.68
C TYR A 161 3.12 -14.01 10.45
N ASN A 162 2.80 -13.52 11.65
CA ASN A 162 1.73 -14.07 12.47
C ASN A 162 0.38 -13.41 12.15
N VAL A 163 -0.38 -14.04 11.27
CA VAL A 163 -1.70 -13.55 10.82
C VAL A 163 -2.72 -13.46 11.98
N SER A 164 -2.58 -14.29 13.01
CA SER A 164 -3.48 -14.26 14.17
C SER A 164 -3.37 -12.95 14.95
N GLU A 165 -2.22 -12.26 14.88
CA GLU A 165 -1.99 -11.02 15.60
C GLU A 165 -2.94 -9.92 15.11
N ALA A 166 -2.96 -9.65 13.80
CA ALA A 166 -3.84 -8.64 13.21
C ALA A 166 -5.33 -8.98 13.42
N ARG A 167 -5.70 -10.27 13.34
CA ARG A 167 -7.08 -10.74 13.56
C ARG A 167 -7.57 -10.53 14.99
N ALA A 168 -6.67 -10.46 15.98
CA ALA A 168 -7.02 -10.16 17.36
C ALA A 168 -7.14 -8.65 17.65
N MET A 169 -6.77 -7.79 16.69
CA MET A 169 -6.84 -6.33 16.81
C MET A 169 -8.14 -5.77 16.22
N ARG A 170 -8.50 -4.54 16.61
CA ARG A 170 -9.63 -3.82 16.01
C ARG A 170 -9.25 -3.36 14.61
N ARG A 171 -10.06 -3.72 13.59
CA ARG A 171 -9.91 -3.21 12.23
C ARG A 171 -10.44 -1.78 12.12
N LEU A 172 -9.60 -0.85 11.65
CA LEU A 172 -9.90 0.56 11.44
C LEU A 172 -10.32 0.86 10.00
N GLU A 173 -9.66 0.23 9.03
CA GLU A 173 -9.89 0.44 7.60
C GLU A 173 -10.00 -0.92 6.90
N LYS A 174 -10.82 -0.99 5.85
CA LYS A 174 -10.92 -2.13 4.93
C LYS A 174 -10.82 -1.62 3.50
N PHE A 175 -9.90 -2.18 2.73
CA PHE A 175 -9.66 -1.81 1.32
C PHE A 175 -9.15 -3.03 0.55
N TYR A 176 -8.93 -2.88 -0.76
CA TYR A 176 -8.52 -3.97 -1.64
C TYR A 176 -7.43 -3.51 -2.61
N VAL A 177 -6.73 -4.48 -3.17
CA VAL A 177 -5.82 -4.26 -4.30
C VAL A 177 -6.65 -4.20 -5.59
N ASP A 178 -6.41 -3.18 -6.41
CA ASP A 178 -6.98 -3.05 -7.74
C ASP A 178 -6.15 -3.87 -8.74
N HIS A 179 -6.67 -5.03 -9.11
CA HIS A 179 -6.06 -5.91 -10.12
C HIS A 179 -6.58 -5.66 -11.53
N SER A 180 -7.51 -4.72 -11.73
CA SER A 180 -8.15 -4.49 -13.03
C SER A 180 -7.19 -4.00 -14.11
N GLY A 181 -6.07 -3.39 -13.71
CA GLY A 181 -5.13 -2.75 -14.64
C GLY A 181 -5.68 -1.51 -15.33
N LYS A 182 -6.88 -1.03 -14.93
CA LYS A 182 -7.45 0.19 -15.49
C LYS A 182 -6.53 1.37 -15.19
N PRO A 183 -6.24 2.23 -16.19
CA PRO A 183 -5.42 3.40 -15.95
C PRO A 183 -6.10 4.33 -14.96
N LEU A 184 -5.32 4.90 -14.05
CA LEU A 184 -5.79 5.98 -13.18
C LEU A 184 -6.23 7.18 -14.03
N PRO A 185 -7.24 7.95 -13.58
CA PRO A 185 -7.78 9.06 -14.35
C PRO A 185 -6.79 10.21 -14.45
N LYS A 186 -6.93 11.02 -15.49
CA LYS A 186 -6.20 12.27 -15.68
C LYS A 186 -6.81 13.41 -14.87
N VAL A 187 -6.04 14.46 -14.61
CA VAL A 187 -6.54 15.64 -13.88
C VAL A 187 -7.73 16.28 -14.57
N LYS A 188 -7.73 16.43 -15.90
CA LYS A 188 -8.90 16.96 -16.63
C LYS A 188 -10.19 16.13 -16.50
N GLU A 189 -10.07 14.83 -16.19
CA GLU A 189 -11.20 13.89 -16.13
C GLU A 189 -11.83 13.87 -14.75
N ALA A 190 -11.01 13.87 -13.69
CA ALA A 190 -11.47 13.62 -12.32
C ALA A 190 -11.20 14.77 -11.34
N GLY A 191 -10.47 15.81 -11.77
CA GLY A 191 -10.02 16.90 -10.90
C GLY A 191 -8.84 16.53 -10.00
N ILE A 192 -8.16 17.56 -9.50
CA ILE A 192 -6.92 17.41 -8.71
C ILE A 192 -7.14 16.62 -7.42
N PRO A 193 -8.17 16.90 -6.58
CA PRO A 193 -8.33 16.18 -5.31
C PRO A 193 -8.50 14.67 -5.52
N LYS A 194 -9.32 14.27 -6.50
CA LYS A 194 -9.53 12.86 -6.80
C LYS A 194 -8.27 12.19 -7.34
N CYS A 195 -7.56 12.85 -8.25
CA CYS A 195 -6.29 12.34 -8.79
C CYS A 195 -5.24 12.21 -7.70
N LEU A 196 -5.05 13.24 -6.87
CA LEU A 196 -4.08 13.23 -5.78
C LEU A 196 -4.37 12.09 -4.78
N MET A 197 -5.64 11.85 -4.45
CA MET A 197 -6.02 10.71 -3.63
C MET A 197 -5.67 9.38 -4.31
N LEU A 198 -6.17 9.15 -5.54
CA LEU A 198 -6.02 7.86 -6.24
C LEU A 198 -4.56 7.53 -6.57
N TRP A 199 -3.76 8.51 -7.02
CA TRP A 199 -2.36 8.30 -7.41
C TRP A 199 -1.43 8.03 -6.21
N ARG A 200 -1.90 8.36 -5.00
CA ARG A 200 -1.22 8.07 -3.73
C ARG A 200 -1.62 6.73 -3.12
N MET A 201 -2.83 6.24 -3.39
CA MET A 201 -3.39 4.99 -2.83
C MET A 201 -2.68 3.73 -3.34
N ALA A 202 -1.44 3.52 -2.90
CA ALA A 202 -0.57 2.47 -3.38
C ALA A 202 0.56 2.20 -2.40
N ASP A 203 1.36 1.18 -2.68
CA ASP A 203 2.63 0.93 -2.01
C ASP A 203 3.83 0.89 -2.97
N SER A 204 5.02 0.96 -2.37
CA SER A 204 6.29 0.74 -3.05
C SER A 204 7.38 0.30 -2.08
N TYR A 205 8.11 -0.74 -2.44
CA TYR A 205 9.24 -1.28 -1.68
C TYR A 205 10.54 -1.30 -2.49
N ARG A 206 11.60 -0.72 -1.93
CA ARG A 206 12.97 -0.80 -2.46
C ARG A 206 13.96 -0.96 -1.31
N ALA A 207 14.97 -1.82 -1.51
CA ALA A 207 16.05 -2.02 -0.57
C ALA A 207 17.37 -2.28 -1.32
N ALA A 208 18.39 -1.49 -0.98
CA ALA A 208 19.72 -1.46 -1.54
C ALA A 208 20.76 -1.32 -0.41
N ALA A 209 22.04 -1.45 -0.74
CA ALA A 209 23.13 -1.46 0.24
C ALA A 209 23.23 -0.18 1.06
N ASP A 210 22.80 0.94 0.50
CA ASP A 210 22.87 2.28 1.07
C ASP A 210 21.50 2.87 1.43
N TRP A 211 20.40 2.13 1.22
CA TRP A 211 19.07 2.52 1.70
C TRP A 211 18.00 1.46 1.61
N LEU A 212 17.02 1.60 2.49
CA LEU A 212 15.71 0.97 2.37
C LEU A 212 14.62 2.05 2.35
N ASN A 213 13.60 1.85 1.52
CA ASN A 213 12.39 2.66 1.54
C ASN A 213 11.17 1.78 1.26
N PHE A 214 10.22 1.84 2.18
CA PHE A 214 8.88 1.35 2.01
C PHE A 214 7.91 2.52 2.22
N TYR A 215 6.96 2.66 1.29
CA TYR A 215 5.86 3.59 1.38
C TYR A 215 4.56 2.83 1.15
N LEU A 216 3.53 3.16 1.91
CA LEU A 216 2.16 2.70 1.69
C LEU A 216 1.21 3.82 2.06
N CYS A 217 0.22 4.09 1.22
CA CYS A 217 -0.84 5.03 1.56
C CYS A 217 -2.22 4.42 1.28
N THR A 218 -3.10 4.44 2.29
CA THR A 218 -4.47 3.93 2.18
C THR A 218 -5.45 4.96 1.62
N GLY A 219 -4.96 6.15 1.26
CA GLY A 219 -5.76 7.31 0.87
C GLY A 219 -6.05 8.24 2.05
N LYS A 220 -6.15 7.69 3.26
CA LYS A 220 -6.30 8.45 4.52
C LYS A 220 -4.97 8.59 5.26
N THR A 221 -4.19 7.51 5.27
CA THR A 221 -3.01 7.38 6.13
C THR A 221 -1.81 7.01 5.29
N GLU A 222 -0.69 7.68 5.53
CA GLU A 222 0.62 7.32 4.95
C GLU A 222 1.47 6.61 6.00
N TYR A 223 2.13 5.56 5.54
CA TYR A 223 3.02 4.73 6.31
C TYR A 223 4.37 4.66 5.60
N ILE A 224 5.43 5.01 6.32
CA ILE A 224 6.77 5.11 5.77
C ILE A 224 7.75 4.33 6.64
N PHE A 225 8.56 3.46 6.04
CA PHE A 225 9.71 2.86 6.69
C PHE A 225 10.93 3.09 5.81
N SER A 226 11.78 4.03 6.22
CA SER A 226 12.96 4.45 5.50
C SER A 226 14.19 4.37 6.39
N VAL A 227 15.27 3.78 5.87
CA VAL A 227 16.56 3.67 6.53
C VAL A 227 17.65 4.08 5.57
N ARG A 228 18.47 5.04 5.95
CA ARG A 228 19.82 5.24 5.40
C ARG A 228 20.81 4.66 6.40
N PRO A 229 21.65 3.69 6.01
CA PRO A 229 22.69 3.13 6.87
C PRO A 229 23.60 4.21 7.45
N GLN A 230 24.33 3.86 8.52
CA GLN A 230 25.17 4.78 9.32
C GLN A 230 24.35 5.76 10.18
N ASP A 231 23.08 5.43 10.45
CA ASP A 231 22.17 6.20 11.31
C ASP A 231 22.02 7.68 10.92
N THR A 232 22.24 7.98 9.63
CA THR A 232 22.25 9.36 9.12
C THR A 232 20.84 9.90 8.86
N ASN A 233 19.94 9.03 8.42
CA ASN A 233 18.55 9.37 8.12
C ASN A 233 17.65 8.13 8.25
N ILE A 234 17.03 7.97 9.43
CA ILE A 234 16.00 6.96 9.66
C ILE A 234 14.68 7.68 9.79
N TYR A 235 13.66 7.22 9.05
CA TYR A 235 12.30 7.71 9.20
C TYR A 235 11.32 6.54 9.10
N CYS A 236 10.80 6.15 10.25
CA CYS A 236 9.64 5.29 10.38
C CYS A 236 8.46 6.15 10.84
N GLY A 237 7.34 6.18 10.14
CA GLY A 237 6.28 7.12 10.45
C GLY A 237 4.91 6.69 9.95
N ALA A 238 3.89 7.02 10.74
CA ALA A 238 2.51 6.81 10.39
C ALA A 238 1.73 8.12 10.62
N SER A 239 1.17 8.66 9.53
CA SER A 239 0.57 9.99 9.52
C SER A 239 -0.72 10.06 8.73
N TYR A 240 -1.74 10.68 9.33
CA TYR A 240 -2.94 11.03 8.60
C TYR A 240 -2.67 12.18 7.65
N ASN A 241 -3.07 11.97 6.40
CA ASN A 241 -2.82 12.86 5.28
C ASN A 241 -4.09 12.98 4.45
N ILE A 242 -4.80 14.08 4.64
CA ILE A 242 -6.13 14.29 4.09
C ILE A 242 -6.02 15.20 2.88
N VAL A 243 -6.53 14.74 1.75
CA VAL A 243 -6.62 15.54 0.53
C VAL A 243 -7.75 16.55 0.68
N PHE A 244 -7.50 17.78 0.23
CA PHE A 244 -8.49 18.84 0.16
C PHE A 244 -8.36 19.60 -1.17
N ASP A 245 -9.21 20.60 -1.38
CA ASP A 245 -9.41 21.28 -2.67
C ASP A 245 -8.12 21.70 -3.36
N ILE A 246 -7.15 22.22 -2.60
CA ILE A 246 -5.92 22.77 -3.15
C ILE A 246 -4.64 22.04 -2.71
N GLY A 247 -4.74 20.86 -2.11
CA GLY A 247 -3.53 20.12 -1.71
C GLY A 247 -3.72 18.99 -0.72
N LEU A 248 -2.71 18.81 0.12
CA LEU A 248 -2.64 17.77 1.14
C LEU A 248 -2.43 18.39 2.52
N PHE A 249 -3.22 17.95 3.50
CA PHE A 249 -3.09 18.38 4.88
C PHE A 249 -2.61 17.24 5.78
N SER A 250 -1.60 17.49 6.61
CA SER A 250 -1.10 16.58 7.63
C SER A 250 -1.13 17.22 9.01
N GLY A 251 -2.01 16.74 9.87
CA GLY A 251 -2.09 17.17 11.28
C GLY A 251 -1.80 16.07 12.30
N GLY A 252 -1.94 14.80 11.93
CA GLY A 252 -1.98 13.69 12.91
C GLY A 252 -0.91 12.64 12.67
N GLN A 253 0.32 12.86 13.13
CA GLN A 253 1.29 11.77 13.23
C GLN A 253 1.16 11.09 14.58
N TYR A 254 0.95 9.78 14.58
CA TYR A 254 0.74 9.01 15.81
C TYR A 254 1.82 7.95 16.04
N PHE A 255 2.72 7.76 15.09
CA PHE A 255 3.95 6.99 15.29
C PHE A 255 5.10 7.65 14.56
N ARG A 256 6.26 7.75 15.23
CA ARG A 256 7.49 8.29 14.65
C ARG A 256 8.74 7.72 15.30
N ILE A 257 9.62 7.14 14.48
CA ILE A 257 11.05 7.01 14.75
C ILE A 257 11.77 7.87 13.72
N ARG A 258 12.40 8.96 14.15
CA ARG A 258 13.11 9.86 13.26
C ARG A 258 14.51 10.12 13.79
N ASN A 259 15.51 9.78 13.00
CA ASN A 259 16.89 10.13 13.27
C ASN A 259 17.42 10.94 12.11
N TYR A 260 17.59 12.25 12.31
CA TYR A 260 18.19 13.15 11.33
C TYR A 260 19.37 13.81 12.02
N LYS A 261 20.61 13.65 11.52
CA LYS A 261 21.85 14.29 12.02
C LYS A 261 21.85 14.74 13.50
N ASP A 262 21.19 15.86 13.82
CA ASP A 262 20.77 16.21 15.18
C ASP A 262 19.25 16.11 15.39
N ASN A 263 18.85 15.45 16.49
CA ASN A 263 17.45 15.34 16.91
C ASN A 263 17.05 16.44 17.90
N ARG A 264 17.76 17.58 17.90
CA ARG A 264 17.48 18.69 18.83
C ARG A 264 16.26 19.48 18.40
N GLU A 265 15.92 19.45 17.12
CA GLU A 265 14.72 20.09 16.61
C GLU A 265 13.43 19.44 17.15
N LYS A 266 12.47 20.28 17.52
CA LYS A 266 11.16 19.87 18.06
C LYS A 266 10.42 18.88 17.15
N TYR A 267 10.63 18.95 15.84
CA TYR A 267 9.96 18.11 14.85
C TYR A 267 10.71 16.78 14.56
N CYS A 268 11.90 16.58 15.12
CA CYS A 268 12.71 15.35 14.97
C CYS A 268 12.55 14.36 16.14
N ARG A 269 11.44 14.44 16.89
CA ARG A 269 11.19 13.60 18.08
C ARG A 269 10.74 12.18 17.73
N PHE A 270 10.91 11.30 18.71
CA PHE A 270 10.35 9.94 18.73
C PHE A 270 9.01 9.98 19.46
N SER A 271 7.98 9.36 18.91
CA SER A 271 6.66 9.33 19.55
C SER A 271 5.81 8.15 19.12
N CYS A 272 4.90 7.75 20.00
CA CYS A 272 3.90 6.73 19.73
C CYS A 272 2.64 6.99 20.56
N ASP A 273 1.51 7.10 19.86
CA ASP A 273 0.17 7.27 20.41
C ASP A 273 -0.86 6.50 19.59
N PHE A 274 -0.95 5.19 19.82
CA PHE A 274 -1.97 4.35 19.17
C PHE A 274 -3.41 4.61 19.68
N SER A 275 -3.60 5.49 20.67
CA SER A 275 -4.94 5.95 21.05
C SER A 275 -5.47 7.04 20.11
N TYR A 276 -4.58 7.73 19.40
CA TYR A 276 -4.95 8.81 18.49
C TYR A 276 -5.61 8.28 17.22
N GLU A 277 -6.83 8.70 16.95
CA GLU A 277 -7.53 8.46 15.69
C GLU A 277 -7.89 9.79 15.04
N ALA A 278 -7.45 10.01 13.79
CA ALA A 278 -7.97 11.13 13.01
C ALA A 278 -9.44 10.87 12.69
N LYS A 279 -10.31 11.59 13.40
CA LYS A 279 -11.73 11.76 13.08
C LYS A 279 -11.88 12.74 11.91
N ASN A 280 -13.01 13.42 11.81
CA ASN A 280 -13.19 14.54 10.88
C ASN A 280 -12.23 15.66 11.28
N VAL A 281 -11.11 15.75 10.57
CA VAL A 281 -10.16 16.85 10.71
C VAL A 281 -10.71 18.00 9.89
N GLU A 282 -11.19 19.03 10.56
CA GLU A 282 -11.52 20.29 9.91
C GLU A 282 -10.22 20.98 9.50
N ILE A 283 -9.98 21.05 8.20
CA ILE A 283 -8.79 21.65 7.60
C ILE A 283 -8.99 23.18 7.60
N PRO A 284 -8.08 23.97 8.19
CA PRO A 284 -8.18 25.44 8.22
C PRO A 284 -7.78 26.02 6.85
N THR A 285 -8.65 25.81 5.86
CA THR A 285 -8.41 26.19 4.46
C THR A 285 -8.18 27.69 4.28
N GLU A 286 -8.75 28.52 5.14
CA GLU A 286 -8.59 29.97 5.17
C GLU A 286 -7.16 30.42 5.51
N GLN A 287 -6.37 29.57 6.16
CA GLN A 287 -4.96 29.83 6.44
C GLN A 287 -4.05 29.37 5.27
N CYS A 288 -4.58 28.59 4.33
CA CYS A 288 -3.81 27.96 3.28
C CYS A 288 -3.69 28.85 2.04
N GLU A 289 -2.50 28.89 1.43
CA GLU A 289 -2.25 29.62 0.19
C GLU A 289 -1.69 28.67 -0.88
N LEU A 290 -2.13 28.82 -2.13
CA LEU A 290 -1.68 28.01 -3.26
C LEU A 290 -0.17 28.15 -3.48
N GLY A 291 0.51 27.05 -3.81
CA GLY A 291 1.96 27.00 -4.04
C GLY A 291 2.82 27.21 -2.79
N LYS A 292 2.27 27.08 -1.57
CA LYS A 292 2.97 27.23 -0.30
C LYS A 292 2.82 26.01 0.61
N CYS A 293 3.79 25.84 1.50
CA CYS A 293 3.66 24.98 2.67
C CYS A 293 3.30 25.85 3.87
N THR A 294 2.05 25.79 4.33
CA THR A 294 1.56 26.58 5.47
C THR A 294 1.57 25.74 6.74
N LEU A 295 2.22 26.23 7.80
CA LEU A 295 1.98 25.75 9.16
C LEU A 295 0.73 26.44 9.71
N THR A 296 -0.32 25.66 9.92
CA THR A 296 -1.61 26.09 10.48
C THR A 296 -1.66 25.75 11.97
N ASP A 297 -2.69 26.23 12.66
CA ASP A 297 -2.98 25.86 14.04
C ASP A 297 -3.28 24.35 14.23
N LYS A 298 -3.73 23.66 13.17
CA LYS A 298 -4.11 22.23 13.22
C LYS A 298 -3.09 21.28 12.56
N GLY A 299 -2.11 21.79 11.82
CA GLY A 299 -1.18 20.95 11.05
C GLY A 299 -0.49 21.66 9.89
N LEU A 300 0.17 20.89 9.03
CA LEU A 300 0.84 21.40 7.83
C LEU A 300 -0.04 21.20 6.60
N ALA A 301 -0.19 22.24 5.80
CA ALA A 301 -0.84 22.20 4.49
C ALA A 301 0.20 22.35 3.39
N TRP A 302 0.32 21.34 2.52
CA TRP A 302 1.14 21.41 1.31
C TRP A 302 0.23 21.60 0.11
N THR A 303 0.28 22.79 -0.48
CA THR A 303 -0.64 23.14 -1.57
C THR A 303 -0.01 22.97 -2.93
N ILE A 304 -0.87 22.86 -3.94
CA ILE A 304 -0.48 22.64 -5.34
C ILE A 304 0.36 23.82 -5.81
N LYS A 305 1.56 23.51 -6.31
CA LYS A 305 2.45 24.46 -6.96
C LYS A 305 2.20 24.50 -8.46
N ARG A 306 1.99 23.33 -9.08
CA ARG A 306 1.70 23.15 -10.50
C ARG A 306 1.15 21.74 -10.76
N TYR A 307 0.48 21.56 -11.89
CA TYR A 307 0.01 20.25 -12.34
C TYR A 307 -0.10 20.16 -13.86
N THR A 308 -0.12 18.92 -14.36
CA THR A 308 -0.52 18.53 -15.72
C THR A 308 -1.59 17.44 -15.61
N ASP A 309 -2.02 16.87 -16.74
CA ASP A 309 -2.91 15.70 -16.75
C ASP A 309 -2.32 14.47 -16.01
N ASP A 310 -1.00 14.39 -15.91
CA ASP A 310 -0.27 13.19 -15.46
C ASP A 310 0.66 13.42 -14.24
N GLU A 311 0.82 14.67 -13.79
CA GLU A 311 1.67 15.03 -12.64
C GLU A 311 1.01 16.13 -11.79
N ILE A 312 1.01 15.97 -10.46
CA ILE A 312 0.66 17.01 -9.49
C ILE A 312 1.90 17.25 -8.62
N VAL A 313 2.28 18.51 -8.46
CA VAL A 313 3.41 18.91 -7.60
C VAL A 313 2.91 19.78 -6.47
N LEU A 314 3.15 19.35 -5.23
CA LEU A 314 2.88 20.13 -4.02
C LEU A 314 4.15 20.83 -3.54
N GLN A 315 4.01 22.04 -3.01
CA GLN A 315 5.11 22.74 -2.34
C GLN A 315 5.30 22.17 -0.92
N GLY A 316 6.49 21.64 -0.65
CA GLY A 316 6.92 21.14 0.64
C GLY A 316 7.51 22.22 1.55
N CYS A 317 7.98 21.81 2.72
CA CYS A 317 8.72 22.69 3.63
C CYS A 317 10.01 23.21 2.97
N GLY A 318 10.33 24.49 3.14
CA GLY A 318 11.48 25.10 2.47
C GLY A 318 11.35 25.04 0.95
N ASN A 319 12.33 24.43 0.29
CA ASN A 319 12.37 24.29 -1.17
C ASN A 319 11.95 22.89 -1.67
N ASP A 320 11.46 22.03 -0.78
CA ASP A 320 11.09 20.66 -1.15
C ASP A 320 9.88 20.64 -2.10
N GLU A 321 9.88 19.70 -3.04
CA GLU A 321 8.75 19.46 -3.94
C GLU A 321 8.30 18.00 -3.86
N TYR A 322 7.01 17.79 -3.59
CA TYR A 322 6.42 16.46 -3.58
C TYR A 322 5.67 16.23 -4.88
N LYS A 323 6.13 15.25 -5.67
CA LYS A 323 5.61 14.96 -7.01
C LYS A 323 4.82 13.66 -6.99
N TYR A 324 3.59 13.73 -7.46
CA TYR A 324 2.70 12.58 -7.60
C TYR A 324 2.39 12.40 -9.07
N ARG A 325 2.75 11.23 -9.63
CA ARG A 325 2.50 10.94 -11.05
C ARG A 325 1.53 9.79 -11.20
N ARG A 326 0.67 9.93 -12.20
CA ARG A 326 -0.31 8.93 -12.59
C ARG A 326 0.31 7.58 -12.98
N LEU A 327 1.52 7.62 -13.52
CA LEU A 327 2.21 6.47 -14.13
C LEU A 327 3.43 5.99 -13.31
N ASP A 328 3.60 6.47 -12.09
CA ASP A 328 4.69 5.96 -11.26
C ASP A 328 4.51 4.45 -11.02
N ARG A 329 5.62 3.70 -11.05
CA ARG A 329 5.61 2.27 -10.75
C ARG A 329 5.28 2.03 -9.27
N ARG A 330 4.24 1.24 -9.02
CA ARG A 330 3.79 0.75 -7.71
C ARG A 330 3.93 -0.77 -7.63
N ASP A 331 4.03 -1.33 -6.42
CA ASP A 331 4.02 -2.79 -6.25
C ASP A 331 2.57 -3.31 -6.16
N GLU A 332 1.69 -2.56 -5.48
CA GLU A 332 0.24 -2.72 -5.43
C GLU A 332 -0.45 -1.34 -5.52
N GLN A 333 -1.60 -1.30 -6.21
CA GLN A 333 -2.50 -0.14 -6.29
C GLN A 333 -3.79 -0.48 -5.55
N PHE A 334 -4.38 0.47 -4.82
CA PHE A 334 -5.53 0.19 -3.95
C PHE A 334 -6.83 0.84 -4.41
N MET A 335 -7.94 0.26 -3.95
CA MET A 335 -9.30 0.76 -4.11
C MET A 335 -10.11 0.60 -2.82
N LEU A 336 -11.06 1.53 -2.60
CA LEU A 336 -11.98 1.50 -1.46
C LEU A 336 -13.13 0.52 -1.68
N CYS A 337 -13.74 0.05 -0.58
CA CYS A 337 -14.78 -0.97 -0.57
C CYS A 337 -16.02 -0.59 -1.41
N ASP A 338 -16.41 0.68 -1.44
CA ASP A 338 -17.64 1.14 -2.09
C ASP A 338 -17.62 1.02 -3.62
N LYS A 339 -16.43 0.87 -4.23
CA LYS A 339 -16.31 0.60 -5.67
C LYS A 339 -16.61 -0.86 -6.03
N LEU A 340 -16.43 -1.82 -5.13
CA LEU A 340 -16.78 -3.21 -5.42
C LEU A 340 -18.29 -3.43 -5.50
N GLN A 341 -19.14 -2.52 -5.02
CA GLN A 341 -20.59 -2.63 -5.21
C GLN A 341 -21.04 -1.92 -6.50
N ASN A 342 -20.55 -0.70 -6.76
CA ASN A 342 -20.99 0.06 -7.94
C ASN A 342 -20.47 -0.49 -9.28
N THR A 343 -19.29 -1.14 -9.29
CA THR A 343 -18.74 -1.70 -10.55
C THR A 343 -19.57 -2.90 -11.06
N PHE A 344 -20.32 -3.59 -10.18
CA PHE A 344 -21.22 -4.67 -10.58
C PHE A 344 -22.62 -4.16 -10.97
N GLU A 345 -23.08 -3.05 -10.39
CA GLU A 345 -24.38 -2.44 -10.74
C GLU A 345 -24.34 -1.69 -12.08
N GLU A 346 -23.24 -1.00 -12.41
CA GLU A 346 -23.10 -0.31 -13.70
C GLU A 346 -23.05 -1.27 -14.91
N THR A 347 -22.58 -2.50 -14.71
CA THR A 347 -22.61 -3.57 -15.72
C THR A 347 -23.98 -4.25 -15.84
N LYS A 348 -24.78 -4.31 -14.77
CA LYS A 348 -26.15 -4.86 -14.82
C LYS A 348 -27.14 -3.96 -15.59
N ASN A 349 -26.89 -2.66 -15.63
CA ASN A 349 -27.77 -1.71 -16.33
C ASN A 349 -27.40 -1.47 -17.81
N LYS A 350 -26.50 -2.26 -18.38
CA LYS A 350 -26.13 -2.22 -19.81
C LYS A 350 -26.28 -3.57 -20.54
N GLY A 351 -26.96 -4.55 -19.92
CA GLY A 351 -27.28 -5.84 -20.52
C GLY A 351 -28.70 -5.90 -21.04
#